data_AF-A0A3B0XZI3-F1
#
_entry.id   AF-A0A3B0XZI3-F1
#
_cell.length_a   1.000
_cell.length_b   1.000
_cell.length_c   1.000
_cell.angle_alpha   90.00
_cell.angle_beta   90.00
_cell.angle_gamma   90.00
#
_symmetry.space_group_name_H-M   'P 1'
#
loop_
_entity.id
_entity.type
_entity.pdbx_description
1 polymer ?
#
loop_
_entity_poly.entity_id
_entity_poly.type
_entity_poly.pdbx_seq_one_letter_code
_entity_poly.pdbx_strand_id
1 'polypeptide(L)'
;MPPVEGRTEQACKALISQGLSASQQPKVKAVALDMWKAYANAVREQLPQADIVHDRFHISQHLNMAVDMVRKSENKKLVGQGDNRLKGSKFLWLINEEN
;
A
#
# COMPACT_ATOMS: atom_id res chain seq x y z
N MET A 1 -8.93 -9.82 15.86
CA MET A 1 -9.91 -9.42 14.83
C MET A 1 -9.67 -10.31 13.62
N PRO A 2 -10.65 -11.12 13.19
CA PRO A 2 -10.44 -12.03 12.06
C PRO A 2 -10.26 -11.23 10.75
N PRO A 3 -9.39 -11.69 9.82
CA PRO A 3 -9.22 -11.07 8.53
C PRO A 3 -10.50 -11.23 7.70
N VAL A 4 -10.85 -10.18 6.96
CA VAL A 4 -12.03 -10.13 6.12
C VAL A 4 -11.79 -10.91 4.83
N GLU A 5 -12.54 -11.98 4.59
CA GLU A 5 -12.53 -12.68 3.31
C GLU A 5 -13.17 -11.82 2.23
N GLY A 6 -12.44 -11.62 1.12
CA GLY A 6 -12.84 -10.72 0.05
C GLY A 6 -12.58 -9.28 0.47
N ARG A 7 -11.47 -8.73 -0.01
CA ARG A 7 -11.04 -7.34 0.16
C ARG A 7 -12.03 -6.33 -0.48
N THR A 8 -13.26 -6.29 0.03
CA THR A 8 -14.42 -5.58 -0.54
C THR A 8 -14.89 -4.48 0.39
N GLU A 9 -15.60 -3.51 -0.17
CA GLU A 9 -16.16 -2.39 0.59
C GLU A 9 -17.17 -2.86 1.65
N GLN A 10 -18.06 -3.78 1.28
CA GLN A 10 -19.09 -4.33 2.17
C GLN A 10 -18.48 -5.03 3.38
N ALA A 11 -17.42 -5.80 3.15
CA ALA A 11 -16.80 -6.57 4.19
C ALA A 11 -15.94 -5.69 5.12
N CYS A 12 -15.38 -4.58 4.60
CA CYS A 12 -14.79 -3.52 5.42
C CYS A 12 -15.83 -2.81 6.31
N LYS A 13 -17.00 -2.47 5.75
CA LYS A 13 -18.11 -1.90 6.52
C LYS A 13 -18.59 -2.83 7.63
N ALA A 14 -18.71 -4.13 7.34
CA ALA A 14 -19.08 -5.13 8.33
C ALA A 14 -18.08 -5.20 9.48
N LEU A 15 -16.77 -5.14 9.16
CA LEU A 15 -15.71 -5.18 10.15
C LEU A 15 -15.72 -3.96 11.09
N ILE A 16 -15.95 -2.76 10.55
CA ILE A 16 -16.06 -1.53 11.37
C ILE A 16 -17.28 -1.63 12.29
N SER A 17 -18.46 -2.04 11.77
CA SER A 17 -19.67 -2.19 12.57
C SER A 17 -19.57 -3.26 13.66
N GLN A 18 -18.83 -4.34 13.40
CA GLN A 18 -18.60 -5.41 14.38
C GLN A 18 -17.51 -5.04 15.40
N GLY A 19 -16.49 -4.30 14.98
CA GLY A 19 -15.34 -3.95 15.81
C GLY A 19 -15.53 -2.72 16.67
N LEU A 20 -16.43 -1.81 16.30
CA LEU A 20 -16.68 -0.54 16.98
C LEU A 20 -18.17 -0.34 17.23
N SER A 21 -18.52 -0.12 18.49
CA SER A 21 -19.88 0.29 18.85
C SER A 21 -20.20 1.69 18.32
N ALA A 22 -21.49 2.01 18.20
CA ALA A 22 -21.97 3.31 17.72
C ALA A 22 -21.42 4.51 18.53
N SER A 23 -21.06 4.31 19.81
CA SER A 23 -20.47 5.35 20.65
C SER A 23 -18.95 5.49 20.50
N GLN A 24 -18.28 4.47 19.94
CA GLN A 24 -16.84 4.46 19.67
C GLN A 24 -16.51 4.99 18.28
N GLN A 25 -17.35 4.71 17.29
CA GLN A 25 -17.18 5.17 15.91
C GLN A 25 -16.86 6.67 15.80
N PRO A 26 -17.62 7.62 16.40
CA PRO A 26 -17.32 9.05 16.29
C PRO A 26 -16.03 9.47 17.01
N LYS A 27 -15.44 8.61 17.85
CA LYS A 27 -14.19 8.90 18.57
C LYS A 27 -12.95 8.49 17.79
N VAL A 28 -13.11 7.76 16.68
CA VAL A 28 -12.00 7.38 15.81
C VAL A 28 -11.50 8.62 15.08
N LYS A 29 -10.22 8.94 15.27
CA LYS A 29 -9.56 10.11 14.67
C LYS A 29 -8.81 9.78 13.38
N ALA A 30 -8.29 8.56 13.26
CA ALA A 30 -7.53 8.13 12.10
C ALA A 30 -7.69 6.63 11.89
N VAL A 31 -7.65 6.21 10.62
CA VAL A 31 -7.65 4.80 10.22
C VAL A 31 -6.47 4.56 9.31
N ALA A 32 -5.56 3.68 9.75
CA ALA A 32 -4.47 3.19 8.94
C ALA A 32 -5.00 2.10 7.99
N LEU A 33 -4.93 2.32 6.68
CA LEU A 33 -5.47 1.40 5.68
C LEU A 33 -4.56 1.27 4.45
N ASP A 34 -4.61 0.08 3.85
CA ASP A 34 -3.99 -0.21 2.55
C ASP A 34 -4.63 0.66 1.45
N MET A 35 -3.91 0.96 0.37
CA MET A 35 -4.29 1.92 -0.68
C MET A 35 -5.48 1.49 -1.56
N TRP A 36 -6.27 0.49 -1.13
CA TRP A 36 -7.45 0.08 -1.87
C TRP A 36 -8.62 1.06 -1.65
N LYS A 37 -9.06 1.67 -2.76
CA LYS A 37 -10.26 2.51 -2.86
C LYS A 37 -11.50 1.97 -2.13
N ALA A 38 -11.77 0.66 -2.15
CA ALA A 38 -12.94 0.07 -1.50
C ALA A 38 -12.92 0.28 0.03
N TYR A 39 -11.74 0.19 0.65
CA TYR A 39 -11.58 0.44 2.08
C TYR A 39 -11.69 1.92 2.41
N ALA A 40 -11.08 2.77 1.59
CA ALA A 40 -11.19 4.21 1.75
C ALA A 40 -12.65 4.68 1.64
N ASN A 41 -13.45 4.10 0.74
CA ASN A 41 -14.88 4.38 0.63
C ASN A 41 -15.64 3.94 1.89
N ALA A 42 -15.43 2.72 2.35
CA ALA A 42 -16.09 2.20 3.56
C ALA A 42 -15.80 3.08 4.79
N VAL A 43 -14.55 3.49 4.97
CA VAL A 43 -14.15 4.39 6.06
C VAL A 43 -14.77 5.78 5.92
N ARG A 44 -14.77 6.37 4.72
CA ARG A 44 -15.42 7.68 4.50
C ARG A 44 -16.91 7.67 4.80
N GLU A 45 -17.58 6.55 4.54
CA GLU A 45 -19.02 6.42 4.79
C GLU A 45 -19.34 6.22 6.27
N GLN A 46 -18.61 5.33 6.97
CA GLN A 46 -18.93 4.98 8.36
C GLN A 46 -18.20 5.83 9.40
N LEU A 47 -17.04 6.38 9.06
CA LEU A 47 -16.19 7.17 9.96
C LEU A 47 -15.77 8.47 9.25
N PRO A 48 -16.73 9.33 8.85
CA PRO A 48 -16.45 10.52 8.05
C PRO A 48 -15.50 11.52 8.73
N GLN A 49 -15.40 11.48 10.05
CA GLN A 49 -14.49 12.33 10.84
C GLN A 49 -13.06 11.79 10.97
N ALA A 50 -12.79 10.56 10.53
CA ALA A 50 -11.48 9.93 10.69
C ALA A 50 -10.57 10.22 9.48
N ASP A 51 -9.33 10.60 9.77
CA ASP A 51 -8.30 10.75 8.75
C ASP A 51 -7.89 9.39 8.18
N ILE A 52 -7.81 9.31 6.86
CA ILE A 52 -7.30 8.12 6.18
C ILE A 52 -5.78 8.22 6.07
N VAL A 53 -5.09 7.32 6.76
CA VAL A 53 -3.63 7.25 6.77
C VAL A 53 -3.19 6.01 6.00
N HIS A 54 -2.32 6.20 5.00
CA HIS A 54 -1.75 5.08 4.28
C HIS A 54 -0.46 4.61 4.94
N ASP A 55 -0.30 3.30 5.06
CA ASP A 55 0.89 2.71 5.62
C ASP A 55 2.10 2.91 4.68
N ARG A 56 3.18 3.48 5.21
CA ARG A 56 4.44 3.73 4.49
C ARG A 56 5.03 2.47 3.88
N PHE A 57 4.84 1.30 4.50
CA PHE A 57 5.35 0.02 4.01
C PHE A 57 4.78 -0.32 2.63
N HIS A 58 3.47 -0.22 2.45
CA HIS A 58 2.81 -0.52 1.18
C HIS A 58 3.26 0.45 0.09
N ILE A 59 3.36 1.75 0.42
CA ILE A 59 3.86 2.78 -0.51
C ILE A 59 5.30 2.45 -0.96
N SER A 60 6.18 2.15 0.00
CA SER A 60 7.60 1.83 -0.26
C SER A 60 7.74 0.55 -1.07
N GLN A 61 6.92 -0.47 -0.77
CA GLN A 61 6.89 -1.73 -1.51
C GLN A 61 6.45 -1.50 -2.96
N HIS A 62 5.39 -0.75 -3.21
CA HIS A 62 4.93 -0.42 -4.56
C HIS A 62 5.98 0.36 -5.34
N LEU A 63 6.64 1.34 -4.71
CA LEU A 63 7.72 2.10 -5.33
C LEU A 63 8.89 1.18 -5.71
N ASN A 64 9.37 0.36 -4.79
CA ASN A 64 10.45 -0.59 -5.02
C ASN A 64 10.13 -1.56 -6.16
N MET A 65 8.90 -2.06 -6.24
CA MET A 65 8.44 -2.91 -7.33
C MET A 65 8.48 -2.16 -8.68
N ALA A 66 7.97 -0.94 -8.74
CA ALA A 66 7.98 -0.13 -9.95
C ALA A 66 9.41 0.14 -10.45
N VAL A 67 10.30 0.53 -9.54
CA VAL A 67 11.72 0.78 -9.83
C VAL A 67 12.41 -0.49 -10.33
N ASP A 68 12.21 -1.65 -9.68
CA ASP A 68 12.83 -2.91 -10.12
C ASP A 68 12.32 -3.35 -11.50
N MET A 69 11.03 -3.13 -11.81
CA MET A 69 10.46 -3.43 -13.13
C MET A 69 11.12 -2.61 -14.24
N VAL A 70 11.23 -1.29 -14.06
CA VAL A 70 11.88 -0.41 -15.03
C VAL A 70 13.36 -0.78 -15.18
N ARG A 71 14.08 -0.97 -14.07
CA ARG A 71 15.48 -1.38 -14.06
C ARG A 71 15.71 -2.68 -14.82
N LYS A 72 14.86 -3.70 -14.62
CA LYS A 72 14.93 -4.98 -15.34
C LYS A 72 14.73 -4.80 -16.85
N SER A 73 13.76 -3.97 -17.24
CA SER A 73 13.47 -3.65 -18.63
C SER A 73 14.67 -2.97 -19.31
N GLU A 74 15.21 -1.93 -18.69
CA GLU A 74 16.36 -1.20 -19.22
C GLU A 74 17.63 -2.05 -19.25
N ASN A 75 17.89 -2.84 -18.20
CA ASN A 75 19.03 -3.76 -18.18
C ASN A 75 18.94 -4.80 -19.31
N LYS A 76 17.74 -5.33 -19.60
CA LYS A 76 17.55 -6.29 -20.71
C LYS A 76 17.87 -5.64 -22.05
N LYS A 77 17.46 -4.39 -22.27
CA LYS A 77 17.75 -3.64 -23.51
C LYS A 77 19.25 -3.39 -23.67
N LEU A 78 19.93 -2.92 -22.61
CA LEU A 78 21.35 -2.61 -22.63
C LEU A 78 22.23 -3.86 -22.84
N VAL A 79 21.91 -4.97 -22.17
CA VAL A 79 22.64 -6.22 -22.36
C VAL A 79 22.53 -6.71 -23.81
N GLY A 80 21.37 -6.52 -24.46
CA GLY A 80 21.19 -6.82 -25.88
C GLY A 80 22.07 -5.97 -26.82
N GLN A 81 22.57 -4.84 -26.34
CA GLN A 81 23.49 -3.94 -27.04
C GLN A 81 24.97 -4.16 -26.63
N GLY A 82 25.24 -5.17 -25.78
CA GLY A 82 26.58 -5.43 -25.22
C GLY A 82 26.95 -4.52 -24.04
N ASP A 83 26.03 -3.70 -23.54
CA ASP A 83 26.23 -2.79 -22.42
C ASP A 83 25.80 -3.42 -21.10
N ASN A 84 26.74 -3.53 -20.16
CA ASN A 84 26.54 -4.17 -18.86
C ASN A 84 26.46 -3.19 -17.67
N ARG A 85 26.36 -1.88 -17.90
CA ARG A 85 26.42 -0.85 -16.83
C ARG A 85 25.35 -1.02 -15.73
N LEU A 86 24.19 -1.60 -16.06
CA LEU A 86 23.11 -1.85 -15.08
C LEU A 86 23.20 -3.21 -14.38
N LYS A 87 24.15 -4.08 -14.77
CA LYS A 87 24.32 -5.39 -14.16
C LYS A 87 24.79 -5.24 -12.71
N GLY A 88 24.15 -5.94 -11.78
CA GLY A 88 24.46 -5.85 -10.35
C GLY A 88 23.99 -4.58 -9.65
N SER A 89 23.43 -3.60 -10.37
CA SER A 89 23.00 -2.32 -9.79
C SER A 89 21.76 -2.39 -8.89
N LYS A 90 21.08 -3.54 -8.78
CA LYS A 90 19.78 -3.71 -8.08
C LYS A 90 19.72 -3.02 -6.72
N PHE A 91 20.73 -3.23 -5.88
CA PHE A 91 20.74 -2.68 -4.52
C PHE A 91 20.90 -1.16 -4.47
N LEU A 92 21.52 -0.55 -5.47
CA LEU A 92 21.61 0.91 -5.60
C LEU A 92 20.24 1.58 -5.80
N TRP A 93 19.26 0.82 -6.32
CA TRP A 93 17.93 1.35 -6.65
C TRP A 93 16.86 1.04 -5.59
N LEU A 94 17.12 0.07 -4.71
CA LEU A 94 16.10 -0.48 -3.79
C LEU A 94 16.43 -0.23 -2.31
N ILE A 95 17.55 0.41 -2.02
CA ILE A 95 18.00 0.72 -0.66
C ILE A 95 18.04 2.25 -0.52
N ASN A 96 17.51 2.77 0.60
CA ASN A 96 17.72 4.15 1.04
C ASN A 96 18.95 4.21 1.93
N GLU A 97 19.66 5.35 1.97
CA GLU A 97 20.86 5.55 2.81
C GLU A 97 20.63 5.29 4.32
N GLU A 98 19.39 5.32 4.79
CA GLU A 98 19.01 5.08 6.19
C GLU A 98 18.79 3.59 6.55
N ASN A 99 18.95 2.66 5.61
CA ASN A 99 18.87 1.20 5.85
C ASN A 99 20.26 0.55 5.82
#